data_AF-A0A9E2LG23-F1
#
_entry.id   AF-A0A9E2LG23-F1
#
_cell.length_a   1.000
_cell.length_b   1.000
_cell.length_c   1.000
_cell.angle_alpha   90.00
_cell.angle_beta   90.00
_cell.angle_gamma   90.00
#
_symmetry.space_group_name_H-M   'P 1'
#
loop_
_entity.id
_entity.type
_entity.pdbx_description
1 polymer ?
#
loop_
_entity_poly.entity_id
_entity_poly.type
_entity_poly.pdbx_seq_one_letter_code
_entity_poly.pdbx_strand_id
1 'polypeptide(L)'
;MLDQIYSYREMCDIENVQTLQRGMNFHMNPRYSVILMSRRSNAPYSDKILEDSITIEYEGHDEPKTSHEMNPKILDQPNKTQNGTLTQNGKFIDAVDKYKKGIADVELVKVYEKILPGVWSLKGFFDLIDYQAKHDGKRNVYVFSLRLSDEQDIGIRNHIDLAHTRLISSEIKKEVWKRDNGKCVICESVKNLHFDHDLPFSKGGTSLTAKNIRLLCAKCNLAKSDKIE
;
A
#
# COMPACT_ATOMS: atom_id res chain seq x y z
N MET A 1 -11.48 -2.67 -6.20
CA MET A 1 -10.97 -4.07 -6.27
C MET A 1 -9.52 -4.07 -5.82
N LEU A 2 -9.19 -4.92 -4.85
CA LEU A 2 -7.82 -5.05 -4.34
C LEU A 2 -6.87 -5.56 -5.44
N ASP A 3 -5.59 -5.23 -5.29
CA ASP A 3 -4.49 -5.55 -6.20
C ASP A 3 -4.65 -5.03 -7.65
N GLN A 4 -5.58 -4.09 -7.89
CA GLN A 4 -5.68 -3.35 -9.14
C GLN A 4 -4.38 -2.61 -9.45
N ILE A 5 -3.95 -2.66 -10.71
CA ILE A 5 -2.68 -2.12 -11.17
C ILE A 5 -2.89 -0.77 -11.85
N TYR A 6 -2.05 0.19 -11.47
CA TYR A 6 -2.03 1.54 -12.01
C TYR A 6 -0.61 1.92 -12.43
N SER A 7 -0.51 2.67 -13.52
CA SER A 7 0.67 3.48 -13.78
C SER A 7 0.78 4.59 -12.73
N TYR A 8 1.99 5.16 -12.57
CA TYR A 8 2.19 6.32 -11.69
C TYR A 8 1.27 7.50 -12.05
N ARG A 9 1.01 7.73 -13.34
CA ARG A 9 0.12 8.80 -13.78
C ARG A 9 -1.33 8.53 -13.37
N GLU A 10 -1.84 7.33 -13.63
CA GLU A 10 -3.20 6.94 -13.22
C GLU A 10 -3.37 7.04 -11.70
N MET A 11 -2.38 6.61 -10.91
CA MET A 11 -2.41 6.75 -9.45
C MET A 11 -2.51 8.22 -9.01
N CYS A 12 -1.72 9.12 -9.61
CA CYS A 12 -1.81 10.56 -9.34
C CYS A 12 -3.18 11.13 -9.74
N ASP A 13 -3.74 10.71 -10.88
CA ASP A 13 -5.07 11.14 -11.35
C ASP A 13 -6.18 10.68 -10.39
N ILE A 14 -6.10 9.45 -9.88
CA ILE A 14 -7.05 8.89 -8.89
C ILE A 14 -7.01 9.69 -7.59
N GLU A 15 -5.82 10.06 -7.12
CA GLU A 15 -5.67 10.88 -5.92
C GLU A 15 -5.85 12.38 -6.18
N ASN A 16 -6.26 12.76 -7.39
CA ASN A 16 -6.50 14.14 -7.81
C ASN A 16 -5.33 15.09 -7.52
N VAL A 17 -4.11 14.63 -7.80
CA VAL A 17 -2.90 15.43 -7.64
C VAL A 17 -2.01 15.38 -8.87
N GLN A 18 -1.17 16.40 -9.02
CA GLN A 18 -0.19 16.41 -10.11
C GLN A 18 0.93 15.40 -9.87
N THR A 19 1.41 15.27 -8.62
CA THR A 19 2.51 14.38 -8.26
C THR A 19 2.36 13.85 -6.83
N LEU A 20 2.86 12.64 -6.62
CA LEU A 20 2.96 11.94 -5.33
C LEU A 20 4.44 11.78 -4.99
N GLN A 21 5.08 12.87 -4.53
CA GLN A 21 6.53 12.91 -4.31
C GLN A 21 6.96 12.25 -2.99
N ARG A 22 6.07 12.23 -1.99
CA ARG A 22 6.32 11.64 -0.67
C ARG A 22 5.66 10.26 -0.61
N GLY A 23 6.33 9.32 0.04
CA GLY A 23 5.76 8.01 0.36
C GLY A 23 4.57 8.00 1.35
N MET A 24 4.26 9.10 2.03
CA MET A 24 3.20 9.18 3.04
C MET A 24 2.64 10.59 3.01
N ASN A 25 1.32 10.69 2.98
CA ASN A 25 0.63 11.93 2.73
C ASN A 25 -0.67 11.96 3.54
N PHE A 26 -0.64 12.71 4.63
CA PHE A 26 -1.75 12.88 5.56
C PHE A 26 -2.83 13.76 4.94
N HIS A 27 -4.06 13.24 4.86
CA HIS A 27 -5.26 13.92 4.35
C HIS A 27 -5.08 14.57 2.96
N MET A 28 -4.53 13.83 2.00
CA MET A 28 -4.55 14.28 0.59
C MET A 28 -5.97 14.42 0.06
N ASN A 29 -6.84 13.49 0.45
CA ASN A 29 -8.27 13.63 0.40
C ASN A 29 -8.73 13.92 1.84
N PRO A 30 -9.64 14.87 2.09
CA PRO A 30 -10.10 15.15 3.46
C PRO A 30 -10.67 13.92 4.20
N ARG A 31 -11.00 12.83 3.47
CA ARG A 31 -11.55 11.60 4.03
C ARG A 31 -10.51 10.52 4.36
N TYR A 32 -9.28 10.60 3.84
CA TYR A 32 -8.28 9.55 4.06
C TYR A 32 -6.85 10.03 3.75
N SER A 33 -5.89 9.36 4.37
CA SER A 33 -4.46 9.51 4.09
C SER A 33 -3.97 8.52 3.03
N VAL A 34 -2.83 8.81 2.39
CA VAL A 34 -2.26 7.93 1.35
C VAL A 34 -0.83 7.53 1.70
N ILE A 35 -0.55 6.23 1.63
CA ILE A 35 0.80 5.65 1.76
C ILE A 35 1.20 4.97 0.46
N LEU A 36 2.45 5.21 0.06
CA LEU A 36 3.18 4.53 -1.00
C LEU A 36 4.23 3.64 -0.36
N MET A 37 3.93 2.35 -0.35
CA MET A 37 4.72 1.28 0.20
C MET A 37 5.67 0.70 -0.85
N SER A 38 6.84 0.23 -0.45
CA SER A 38 7.77 -0.47 -1.33
C SER A 38 8.57 -1.55 -0.59
N ARG A 39 8.33 -2.82 -0.96
CA ARG A 39 9.09 -4.00 -0.46
C ARG A 39 10.21 -4.45 -1.39
N ARG A 40 10.72 -3.55 -2.22
CA ARG A 40 11.84 -3.88 -3.14
C ARG A 40 13.13 -4.03 -2.34
N SER A 41 14.04 -4.90 -2.78
CA SER A 41 15.34 -5.10 -2.13
C SER A 41 16.19 -3.83 -2.02
N ASN A 42 15.94 -2.84 -2.88
CA ASN A 42 16.58 -1.52 -2.86
C ASN A 42 15.66 -0.40 -2.35
N ALA A 43 14.55 -0.74 -1.68
CA ALA A 43 13.66 0.24 -1.09
C ALA A 43 14.39 1.00 0.04
N PRO A 44 14.15 2.32 0.17
CA PRO A 44 14.81 3.12 1.20
C PRO A 44 14.28 2.88 2.61
N TYR A 45 13.20 2.10 2.75
CA TYR A 45 12.43 1.89 3.97
C TYR A 45 12.05 0.41 4.09
N SER A 46 11.90 -0.07 5.32
CA SER A 46 11.72 -1.50 5.63
C SER A 46 10.24 -1.89 5.81
N ASP A 47 9.41 -1.60 4.81
CA ASP A 47 7.98 -1.92 4.87
C ASP A 47 7.73 -3.45 4.86
N LYS A 48 6.76 -3.92 5.65
CA LYS A 48 6.43 -5.35 5.75
C LYS A 48 4.93 -5.58 5.78
N ILE A 49 4.52 -6.71 5.21
CA ILE A 49 3.21 -7.31 5.49
C ILE A 49 3.45 -8.40 6.51
N LEU A 50 2.70 -8.41 7.60
CA LEU A 50 2.82 -9.40 8.68
C LEU A 50 2.25 -10.76 8.25
N GLU A 51 2.50 -11.79 9.07
CA GLU A 51 2.11 -13.18 8.77
C GLU A 51 0.60 -13.37 8.63
N ASP A 52 -0.20 -12.55 9.33
CA ASP A 52 -1.65 -12.52 9.20
C ASP A 52 -2.15 -12.04 7.82
N SER A 53 -1.24 -11.51 6.99
CA SER A 53 -1.50 -10.99 5.66
C SER A 53 -2.49 -9.82 5.59
N ILE A 54 -2.91 -9.27 6.72
CA ILE A 54 -3.87 -8.16 6.82
C ILE A 54 -3.29 -6.96 7.56
N THR A 55 -2.13 -7.11 8.20
CA THR A 55 -1.43 -6.01 8.85
C THR A 55 -0.14 -5.64 8.12
N ILE A 56 0.11 -4.34 8.03
CA ILE A 56 1.29 -3.73 7.42
C ILE A 56 2.06 -3.00 8.53
N GLU A 57 3.38 -3.22 8.59
CA GLU A 57 4.31 -2.31 9.25
C GLU A 57 4.91 -1.38 8.20
N TYR A 58 4.72 -0.07 8.38
CA TYR A 58 5.22 0.97 7.48
C TYR A 58 6.23 1.85 8.21
N GLU A 59 7.44 1.98 7.66
CA GLU A 59 8.45 2.88 8.23
C GLU A 59 8.13 4.33 7.86
N GLY A 60 8.21 5.22 8.86
CA GLY A 60 8.02 6.65 8.70
C GLY A 60 9.07 7.29 7.81
N HIS A 61 8.97 8.60 7.66
CA HIS A 61 9.82 9.36 6.75
C HIS A 61 10.96 10.09 7.41
N ASP A 62 12.00 10.32 6.62
CA ASP A 62 13.16 11.09 7.01
C ASP A 62 12.91 12.59 6.89
N GLU A 63 13.71 13.40 7.58
CA GLU A 63 13.80 14.83 7.27
C GLU A 63 14.16 15.01 5.77
N PRO A 64 13.53 15.94 5.06
CA PRO A 64 13.95 16.30 3.72
C PRO A 64 15.42 16.73 3.72
N LYS A 65 16.16 16.32 2.69
CA LYS A 65 17.55 16.76 2.53
C LYS A 65 17.59 18.28 2.27
N THR A 66 18.09 19.06 3.23
CA THR A 66 18.15 20.53 3.14
C THR A 66 19.52 21.06 2.71
N SER A 67 20.57 20.23 2.74
CA SER A 67 21.92 20.58 2.28
C SER A 67 22.62 19.37 1.65
N HIS A 68 23.72 19.58 0.92
CA HIS A 68 24.46 18.47 0.30
C HIS A 68 25.10 17.54 1.35
N GLU A 69 25.60 18.11 2.44
CA GLU A 69 26.29 17.43 3.55
C GLU A 69 25.34 16.65 4.47
N MET A 70 24.06 17.04 4.50
CA MET A 70 23.05 16.33 5.27
C MET A 70 22.79 14.95 4.66
N ASN A 71 22.94 13.92 5.49
CA ASN A 71 22.47 12.58 5.18
C ASN A 71 21.25 12.25 6.08
N PRO A 72 20.01 12.32 5.56
CA PRO A 72 18.83 12.03 6.36
C PRO A 72 18.81 10.62 6.95
N LYS A 73 19.50 9.66 6.33
CA LYS A 73 19.50 8.24 6.73
C LYS A 73 20.32 7.93 8.00
N ILE A 74 21.00 8.91 8.56
CA ILE A 74 21.70 8.79 9.85
C ILE A 74 21.08 9.65 10.94
N LEU A 75 20.01 10.39 10.62
CA LEU A 75 19.32 11.27 11.54
C LEU A 75 17.99 10.65 11.95
N ASP A 76 17.70 10.75 13.25
CA ASP A 76 16.43 10.33 13.83
C ASP A 76 15.25 10.96 13.08
N GLN A 77 14.20 10.17 12.88
CA GLN A 77 13.02 10.64 12.20
C GLN A 77 12.28 11.68 13.06
N PRO A 78 11.96 12.84 12.47
CA PRO A 78 11.29 13.93 13.16
C PRO A 78 9.78 13.68 13.26
N ASN A 79 9.15 14.10 14.36
CA ASN A 79 7.70 14.31 14.40
C ASN A 79 7.32 15.80 14.24
N LYS A 80 8.27 16.72 14.37
CA LYS A 80 8.11 18.16 14.15
C LYS A 80 9.26 18.69 13.32
N THR A 81 8.97 19.67 12.46
CA THR A 81 10.00 20.45 11.78
C THR A 81 10.74 21.32 12.80
N GLN A 82 11.85 21.93 12.39
CA GLN A 82 12.60 22.89 13.21
C GLN A 82 11.74 24.06 13.72
N ASN A 83 10.70 24.44 12.97
CA ASN A 83 9.78 25.51 13.34
C ASN A 83 8.61 25.03 14.22
N GLY A 84 8.63 23.77 14.65
CA GLY A 84 7.62 23.18 15.55
C GLY A 84 6.34 22.68 14.87
N THR A 85 6.18 22.86 13.56
CA THR A 85 5.04 22.32 12.80
C THR A 85 5.15 20.80 12.66
N LEU A 86 4.03 20.07 12.71
CA LEU A 86 4.05 18.61 12.59
C LEU A 86 4.56 18.17 11.21
N THR A 87 5.50 17.22 11.20
CA THR A 87 5.88 16.50 9.98
C THR A 87 4.79 15.52 9.58
N GLN A 88 4.96 14.80 8.47
CA GLN A 88 4.05 13.71 8.13
C GLN A 88 4.00 12.64 9.23
N ASN A 89 5.16 12.22 9.76
CA ASN A 89 5.20 11.34 10.92
C ASN A 89 4.42 11.93 12.10
N GLY A 90 4.63 13.21 12.41
CA GLY A 90 3.92 13.88 13.50
C GLY A 90 2.42 13.89 13.35
N LYS A 91 1.90 14.05 12.13
CA LYS A 91 0.46 14.00 11.85
C LYS A 91 -0.11 12.59 12.02
N PHE A 92 0.58 11.58 11.52
CA PHE A 92 0.18 10.18 11.70
C PHE A 92 0.23 9.76 13.17
N ILE A 93 1.26 10.18 13.91
CA ILE A 93 1.39 9.97 15.36
C ILE A 93 0.23 10.63 16.11
N ASP A 94 -0.06 11.90 15.84
CA ASP A 94 -1.16 12.64 16.47
C ASP A 94 -2.52 11.98 16.19
N ALA A 95 -2.72 11.44 14.99
CA ALA A 95 -3.92 10.68 14.65
C ALA A 95 -4.07 9.40 15.47
N VAL A 96 -2.99 8.60 15.61
CA VAL A 96 -2.98 7.40 16.48
C VAL A 96 -3.25 7.77 17.94
N ASP A 97 -2.60 8.82 18.44
CA ASP A 97 -2.76 9.26 19.83
C ASP A 97 -4.21 9.69 20.13
N LYS A 98 -4.83 10.41 19.20
CA LYS A 98 -6.25 10.81 19.32
C LYS A 98 -7.18 9.61 19.28
N TYR A 99 -6.94 8.67 18.38
CA TYR A 99 -7.70 7.42 18.30
C TYR A 99 -7.61 6.62 19.61
N LYS A 100 -6.39 6.38 20.13
CA LYS A 100 -6.18 5.66 21.39
C LYS A 100 -6.82 6.33 22.61
N LYS A 101 -6.95 7.66 22.58
CA LYS A 101 -7.62 8.44 23.63
C LYS A 101 -9.13 8.52 23.47
N GLY A 102 -9.69 7.95 22.39
CA GLY A 102 -11.12 8.06 22.05
C GLY A 102 -11.55 9.49 21.68
N ILE A 103 -10.61 10.34 21.24
CA ILE A 103 -10.88 11.73 20.85
C ILE A 103 -11.33 11.82 19.39
N ALA A 104 -10.87 10.89 18.55
CA ALA A 104 -11.21 10.80 17.14
C ALA A 104 -11.37 9.33 16.72
N ASP A 105 -12.06 9.11 15.60
CA ASP A 105 -12.09 7.81 14.93
C ASP A 105 -10.71 7.44 14.37
N VAL A 106 -10.54 6.17 14.01
CA VAL A 106 -9.28 5.68 13.43
C VAL A 106 -9.01 6.34 12.08
N GLU A 107 -7.76 6.71 11.83
CA GLU A 107 -7.37 7.31 10.55
C GLU A 107 -7.37 6.25 9.44
N LEU A 108 -8.17 6.48 8.41
CA LEU A 108 -8.25 5.61 7.24
C LEU A 108 -7.14 5.94 6.24
N VAL A 109 -6.40 4.92 5.83
CA VAL A 109 -5.20 5.06 4.99
C VAL A 109 -5.31 4.19 3.75
N LYS A 110 -5.27 4.81 2.58
CA LYS A 110 -5.19 4.09 1.30
C LYS A 110 -3.74 3.74 1.00
N VAL A 111 -3.48 2.46 0.72
CA VAL A 111 -2.12 1.95 0.51
C VAL A 111 -1.90 1.52 -0.93
N TYR A 112 -0.84 2.03 -1.54
CA TYR A 112 -0.31 1.59 -2.84
C TYR A 112 1.04 0.91 -2.67
N GLU A 113 1.22 -0.27 -3.25
CA GLU A 113 2.48 -1.01 -3.25
C GLU A 113 3.21 -0.84 -4.59
N LYS A 114 4.49 -0.47 -4.53
CA LYS A 114 5.34 -0.37 -5.72
C LYS A 114 5.79 -1.73 -6.20
N ILE A 115 5.38 -2.10 -7.42
CA ILE A 115 5.77 -3.37 -8.05
C ILE A 115 7.05 -3.18 -8.87
N LEU A 116 7.04 -2.21 -9.78
CA LEU A 116 8.15 -1.86 -10.69
C LEU A 116 8.25 -0.33 -10.84
N PRO A 117 9.32 0.21 -11.48
CA PRO A 117 9.35 1.62 -11.85
C PRO A 117 8.09 2.00 -12.64
N GLY A 118 7.32 2.95 -12.11
CA GLY A 118 6.08 3.43 -12.72
C GLY A 118 4.86 2.52 -12.57
N VAL A 119 4.97 1.34 -11.95
CA VAL A 119 3.87 0.37 -11.80
C VAL A 119 3.53 0.16 -10.33
N TRP A 120 2.27 0.42 -9.98
CA TRP A 120 1.75 0.41 -8.62
C TRP A 120 0.54 -0.51 -8.52
N SER A 121 0.36 -1.13 -7.36
CA SER A 121 -0.77 -2.03 -7.07
C SER A 121 -1.52 -1.50 -5.85
N LEU A 122 -2.83 -1.31 -5.95
CA LEU A 122 -3.67 -0.87 -4.83
C LEU A 122 -3.84 -2.00 -3.81
N LYS A 123 -3.41 -1.77 -2.57
CA LYS A 123 -3.54 -2.74 -1.47
C LYS A 123 -4.82 -2.60 -0.67
N GLY A 124 -5.58 -1.53 -0.88
CA GLY A 124 -6.84 -1.26 -0.18
C GLY A 124 -6.74 -0.13 0.83
N PHE A 125 -7.79 -0.01 1.64
CA PHE A 125 -7.83 0.88 2.79
C PHE A 125 -7.44 0.15 4.07
N PHE A 126 -6.72 0.83 4.94
CA PHE A 126 -6.21 0.29 6.20
C PHE A 126 -6.47 1.30 7.32
N ASP A 127 -6.81 0.79 8.49
CA ASP A 127 -6.93 1.54 9.72
C ASP A 127 -5.54 1.72 10.32
N LEU A 128 -5.16 2.97 10.62
CA LEU A 128 -3.92 3.30 11.31
C LEU A 128 -4.09 3.08 12.82
N ILE A 129 -3.70 1.88 13.29
CA ILE A 129 -4.03 1.42 14.65
C ILE A 129 -2.95 1.73 15.69
N ASP A 130 -1.68 1.81 15.28
CA ASP A 130 -0.56 2.00 16.21
C ASP A 130 0.68 2.62 15.56
N TYR A 131 1.62 3.07 16.38
CA TYR A 131 3.00 3.36 15.99
C TYR A 131 3.98 3.04 17.13
N GLN A 132 5.23 2.83 16.77
CA GLN A 132 6.35 2.65 17.70
C GLN A 132 7.59 3.38 17.20
N ALA A 133 8.40 3.91 18.11
CA ALA A 133 9.76 4.35 17.81
C ALA A 133 10.71 3.15 17.98
N LYS A 134 11.46 2.82 16.94
CA LYS A 134 12.44 1.72 16.94
C LYS A 134 13.81 2.28 16.57
N HIS A 135 14.86 1.76 17.21
CA HIS A 135 16.23 2.04 16.79
C HIS A 135 16.64 1.02 15.72
N ASP A 136 16.95 1.47 14.50
CA ASP A 136 17.28 0.61 13.34
C ASP A 136 18.76 0.15 13.31
N GLY A 137 19.52 0.50 14.35
CA GLY A 137 20.96 0.28 14.47
C GLY A 137 21.79 1.52 14.11
N LYS A 138 21.19 2.53 13.48
CA LYS A 138 21.83 3.79 13.12
C LYS A 138 21.12 5.01 13.71
N ARG A 139 19.79 4.94 13.80
CA ARG A 139 18.92 6.04 14.22
C ARG A 139 17.57 5.54 14.71
N ASN A 140 16.80 6.41 15.31
CA ASN A 140 15.41 6.17 15.65
C ASN A 140 14.50 6.42 14.44
N VAL A 141 13.65 5.46 14.13
CA VAL A 141 12.61 5.53 13.08
C VAL A 141 11.24 5.25 13.69
N TYR A 142 10.20 5.83 13.09
CA TYR A 142 8.83 5.46 13.42
C TYR A 142 8.39 4.26 12.58
N VAL A 143 7.69 3.32 13.19
CA VAL A 143 7.04 2.20 12.50
C VAL A 143 5.56 2.24 12.83
N PHE A 144 4.75 2.48 11.81
CA PHE A 144 3.29 2.54 11.89
C PHE A 144 2.70 1.16 11.62
N SER A 145 1.71 0.76 12.41
CA SER A 145 0.95 -0.47 12.22
C SER A 145 -0.40 -0.13 11.59
N LEU A 146 -0.66 -0.71 10.42
CA LEU A 146 -1.89 -0.50 9.67
C LEU A 146 -2.60 -1.84 9.48
N ARG A 147 -3.87 -1.94 9.84
CA ARG A 147 -4.67 -3.16 9.66
C ARG A 147 -5.69 -2.97 8.55
N LEU A 148 -5.89 -3.95 7.70
CA LEU A 148 -6.86 -3.89 6.61
C LEU A 148 -8.23 -3.51 7.16
N SER A 149 -8.81 -2.43 6.62
CA SER A 149 -10.06 -1.85 7.11
C SER A 149 -11.26 -2.64 6.61
N ASP A 150 -12.35 -2.63 7.37
CA ASP A 150 -13.66 -3.08 6.86
C ASP A 150 -14.21 -2.10 5.81
N GLU A 151 -13.77 -0.83 5.83
CA GLU A 151 -14.19 0.24 4.92
C GLU A 151 -13.37 0.27 3.63
N GLN A 152 -13.58 -0.72 2.75
CA GLN A 152 -12.81 -0.83 1.50
C GLN A 152 -13.34 0.04 0.34
N ASP A 153 -14.52 0.63 0.46
CA ASP A 153 -15.08 1.55 -0.54
C ASP A 153 -15.78 2.73 0.15
N ILE A 154 -15.15 3.91 0.12
CA ILE A 154 -15.69 5.17 0.67
C ILE A 154 -16.78 5.77 -0.26
N GLY A 155 -17.60 4.93 -0.91
CA GLY A 155 -18.60 5.37 -1.88
C GLY A 155 -19.52 4.33 -2.51
N ILE A 156 -19.23 3.02 -2.46
CA ILE A 156 -20.16 1.96 -2.93
C ILE A 156 -20.01 0.76 -2.01
N ARG A 157 -21.04 0.43 -1.23
CA ARG A 157 -21.04 -0.72 -0.31
C ARG A 157 -20.88 -2.04 -1.07
N ASN A 158 -19.64 -2.47 -1.27
CA ASN A 158 -19.32 -3.87 -1.54
C ASN A 158 -18.50 -4.36 -0.36
N HIS A 159 -19.12 -5.17 0.50
CA HIS A 159 -18.41 -5.90 1.54
C HIS A 159 -17.35 -6.78 0.88
N ILE A 160 -16.08 -6.42 1.03
CA ILE A 160 -14.99 -7.31 0.66
C ILE A 160 -14.99 -8.42 1.71
N ASP A 161 -15.18 -9.67 1.28
CA ASP A 161 -15.07 -10.82 2.16
C ASP A 161 -13.59 -11.01 2.56
N LEU A 162 -13.24 -10.42 3.70
CA LEU A 162 -11.90 -10.42 4.30
C LEU A 162 -11.36 -11.84 4.57
N ALA A 163 -12.25 -12.84 4.70
CA ALA A 163 -11.84 -14.24 4.88
C ALA A 163 -11.11 -14.81 3.64
N HIS A 164 -11.21 -14.16 2.48
CA HIS A 164 -10.64 -14.62 1.22
C HIS A 164 -9.44 -13.80 0.71
N THR A 165 -9.01 -12.76 1.43
CA THR A 165 -8.03 -11.78 0.93
C THR A 165 -6.65 -11.93 1.56
N ARG A 166 -5.93 -12.98 1.17
CA ARG A 166 -4.48 -13.01 1.40
C ARG A 166 -3.77 -12.14 0.36
N LEU A 167 -3.20 -11.02 0.81
CA LEU A 167 -2.40 -10.11 0.00
C LEU A 167 -1.31 -10.88 -0.76
N ILE A 168 -1.29 -10.74 -2.09
CA ILE A 168 -0.23 -11.34 -2.91
C ILE A 168 1.09 -10.63 -2.61
N SER A 169 2.16 -11.41 -2.40
CA SER A 169 3.48 -10.84 -2.10
C SER A 169 4.06 -10.06 -3.30
N SER A 170 4.89 -9.07 -2.99
CA SER A 170 5.62 -8.27 -3.97
C SER A 170 6.45 -9.13 -4.94
N GLU A 171 7.06 -10.20 -4.44
CA GLU A 171 7.89 -11.12 -5.21
C GLU A 171 7.05 -11.85 -6.27
N ILE A 172 5.90 -12.38 -5.86
CA ILE A 172 4.99 -13.10 -6.75
C ILE A 172 4.38 -12.15 -7.78
N LYS A 173 3.97 -10.95 -7.37
CA LYS A 173 3.46 -9.94 -8.32
C LYS A 173 4.47 -9.60 -9.40
N LYS A 174 5.76 -9.47 -9.06
CA LYS A 174 6.83 -9.22 -10.04
C LYS A 174 7.04 -10.42 -10.97
N GLU A 175 7.02 -11.63 -10.42
CA GLU A 175 7.13 -12.86 -11.20
C GLU A 175 5.99 -12.98 -12.22
N VAL A 176 4.74 -12.82 -11.76
CA VAL A 176 3.54 -12.84 -12.61
C VAL A 176 3.61 -11.73 -13.65
N TRP A 177 3.96 -10.50 -13.26
CA TRP A 177 4.08 -9.38 -14.20
C TRP A 177 5.10 -9.66 -15.31
N LYS A 178 6.25 -10.22 -14.96
CA LYS A 178 7.31 -10.59 -15.91
C LYS A 178 6.86 -11.75 -16.81
N ARG A 179 6.24 -12.78 -16.25
CA ARG A 179 5.73 -13.95 -16.99
C ARG A 179 4.66 -13.53 -18.01
N ASP A 180 3.73 -12.69 -17.59
CA ASP A 180 2.57 -12.26 -18.38
C ASP A 180 2.88 -11.02 -19.25
N ASN A 181 4.15 -10.57 -19.28
CA ASN A 181 4.63 -9.43 -20.05
C ASN A 181 3.84 -8.12 -19.81
N GLY A 182 3.30 -7.93 -18.59
CA GLY A 182 2.46 -6.77 -18.26
C GLY A 182 1.19 -6.67 -19.11
N LYS A 183 0.64 -7.80 -19.55
CA LYS A 183 -0.54 -7.90 -20.41
C LYS A 183 -1.55 -8.89 -19.83
N CYS A 184 -2.81 -8.69 -20.19
CA CYS A 184 -3.86 -9.68 -19.93
C CYS A 184 -3.52 -10.99 -20.66
N VAL A 185 -3.52 -12.10 -19.94
CA VAL A 185 -3.19 -13.41 -20.54
C VAL A 185 -4.26 -13.93 -21.51
N ILE A 186 -5.47 -13.36 -21.48
CA ILE A 186 -6.59 -13.76 -22.35
C ILE A 186 -6.65 -12.93 -23.63
N CYS A 187 -6.47 -11.62 -23.54
CA CYS A 187 -6.72 -10.69 -24.65
C CYS A 187 -5.57 -9.72 -24.96
N GLU A 188 -4.42 -9.90 -24.31
CA GLU A 188 -3.20 -9.10 -24.46
C GLU A 188 -3.32 -7.60 -24.11
N SER A 189 -4.48 -7.17 -23.59
CA SER A 189 -4.67 -5.79 -23.17
C SER A 189 -3.65 -5.38 -22.11
N VAL A 190 -3.14 -4.15 -22.21
CA VAL A 190 -2.23 -3.55 -21.22
C VAL A 190 -2.94 -2.59 -20.25
N LYS A 191 -4.28 -2.49 -20.34
CA LYS A 191 -5.08 -1.51 -19.61
C LYS A 191 -5.94 -2.17 -18.54
N ASN A 192 -6.16 -1.46 -17.43
CA ASN A 192 -7.01 -1.89 -16.32
C ASN A 192 -6.70 -3.33 -15.87
N LEU A 193 -5.43 -3.58 -15.58
CA LEU A 193 -4.95 -4.90 -15.19
C LEU A 193 -5.13 -5.15 -13.70
N HIS A 194 -5.37 -6.40 -13.37
CA HIS A 194 -5.53 -6.89 -12.01
C HIS A 194 -4.77 -8.22 -11.87
N PHE A 195 -4.21 -8.46 -10.69
CA PHE A 195 -3.80 -9.81 -10.31
C PHE A 195 -5.04 -10.60 -9.91
N ASP A 196 -5.32 -11.68 -10.62
CA ASP A 196 -6.46 -12.57 -10.36
C ASP A 196 -5.98 -13.98 -10.05
N HIS A 197 -6.73 -14.70 -9.21
CA HIS A 197 -6.42 -16.09 -8.86
C HIS A 197 -7.10 -17.07 -9.82
N ASP A 198 -6.35 -18.08 -10.27
CA ASP A 198 -6.88 -19.15 -11.11
C ASP A 198 -7.87 -20.02 -10.33
N LEU A 199 -7.40 -20.57 -9.21
CA LEU A 199 -8.24 -21.19 -8.20
C LEU A 199 -8.56 -20.13 -7.12
N PRO A 200 -9.83 -19.77 -6.91
CA PRO A 200 -10.22 -18.87 -5.83
C PRO A 200 -9.81 -19.42 -4.47
N PHE A 201 -9.51 -18.52 -3.51
CA PHE A 201 -9.14 -18.93 -2.15
C PHE A 201 -10.24 -19.77 -1.48
N SER A 202 -11.52 -19.46 -1.76
CA SER A 202 -12.69 -20.20 -1.24
C SER A 202 -12.69 -21.68 -1.62
N LYS A 203 -11.89 -22.05 -2.62
CA LYS A 203 -11.73 -23.40 -3.15
C LYS A 203 -10.32 -23.96 -2.91
N GLY A 204 -9.56 -23.38 -1.97
CA GLY A 204 -8.21 -23.81 -1.60
C GLY A 204 -7.07 -23.17 -2.42
N GLY A 205 -7.38 -22.14 -3.22
CA GLY A 205 -6.37 -21.35 -3.92
C GLY A 205 -5.36 -20.72 -2.98
N THR A 206 -4.10 -20.61 -3.39
CA THR A 206 -3.04 -19.97 -2.59
C THR A 206 -2.48 -18.73 -3.29
N SER A 207 -2.07 -17.74 -2.50
CA SER A 207 -1.28 -16.59 -2.96
C SER A 207 0.24 -16.83 -2.78
N LEU A 208 0.67 -18.09 -2.59
CA LEU A 208 2.05 -18.45 -2.22
C LEU A 208 2.97 -18.66 -3.43
N THR A 209 2.40 -18.86 -4.62
CA THR A 209 3.19 -19.05 -5.85
C THR A 209 2.55 -18.31 -7.02
N ALA A 210 3.36 -17.88 -7.99
CA ALA A 210 2.87 -17.26 -9.22
C ALA A 210 2.00 -18.21 -10.06
N LYS A 211 2.05 -19.52 -9.83
CA LYS A 211 1.31 -20.53 -10.62
C LYS A 211 -0.21 -20.40 -10.50
N ASN A 212 -0.71 -19.84 -9.40
CA ASN A 212 -2.15 -19.68 -9.16
C ASN A 212 -2.62 -18.24 -9.40
N ILE A 213 -1.77 -17.38 -9.98
CA ILE A 213 -2.06 -15.95 -10.17
C ILE A 213 -1.75 -15.57 -11.62
N ARG A 214 -2.61 -14.77 -12.24
CA ARG A 214 -2.47 -14.24 -13.60
C ARG A 214 -2.84 -12.77 -13.69
N LEU A 215 -2.37 -12.11 -14.75
CA LEU A 215 -2.85 -10.79 -15.13
C LEU A 215 -4.11 -10.89 -16.00
N LEU A 216 -5.19 -10.25 -15.55
CA LEU A 216 -6.42 -10.06 -16.32
C LEU A 216 -6.77 -8.58 -16.44
N CYS A 217 -7.28 -8.17 -17.61
CA CYS A 217 -7.93 -6.87 -17.72
C CYS A 217 -9.33 -6.90 -17.09
N ALA A 218 -9.86 -5.76 -16.68
CA ALA A 218 -11.19 -5.65 -16.06
C ALA A 218 -12.29 -6.39 -16.85
N LYS A 219 -12.28 -6.32 -18.19
CA LYS A 219 -13.27 -7.01 -19.04
C LYS A 219 -13.18 -8.54 -18.91
N CYS A 220 -11.96 -9.08 -19.03
CA CYS A 220 -11.73 -10.52 -18.93
C CYS A 220 -11.97 -11.03 -17.51
N ASN A 221 -11.60 -10.24 -16.50
CA ASN A 221 -11.84 -10.58 -15.10
C ASN A 221 -13.34 -10.67 -14.77
N LEU A 222 -14.12 -9.68 -15.22
CA LEU A 222 -15.58 -9.69 -15.07
C LEU A 222 -16.24 -10.83 -15.83
N ALA A 223 -15.73 -11.19 -17.02
CA ALA A 223 -16.25 -12.30 -17.81
C ALA A 223 -15.99 -13.67 -17.14
N LYS A 224 -14.87 -13.83 -16.43
CA LYS A 224 -14.53 -15.03 -15.67
C LYS A 224 -15.48 -15.24 -14.48
N SER A 225 -15.81 -14.18 -13.73
CA SER A 225 -16.61 -14.28 -12.50
C SER A 225 -16.02 -15.36 -11.56
N ASP A 226 -16.83 -16.13 -10.83
CA ASP A 226 -16.37 -17.21 -9.92
C ASP A 226 -16.10 -18.55 -10.64
N LYS A 227 -16.04 -18.55 -11.97
CA LYS A 227 -15.81 -19.77 -12.74
C LYS A 227 -14.33 -20.15 -12.66
N ILE A 228 -14.10 -21.42 -12.33
CA ILE A 228 -12.76 -22.03 -12.40
C ILE A 228 -12.56 -22.42 -13.86
N GLU A 229 -11.48 -21.93 -14.47
CA GLU A 229 -11.01 -22.32 -15.80
C GLU A 229 -9.57 -22.82 -15.69
#